data_AF-A0A6B2XEN7-F1
#
_entry.id   AF-A0A6B2XEN7-F1
#
_cell.length_a   1.000
_cell.length_b   1.000
_cell.length_c   1.000
_cell.angle_alpha   90.00
_cell.angle_beta   90.00
_cell.angle_gamma   90.00
#
_symmetry.space_group_name_H-M   'P 1'
#
loop_
_entity.id
_entity.type
_entity.pdbx_description
1 polymer ?
#
loop_
_entity_poly.entity_id
_entity_poly.type
_entity_poly.pdbx_seq_one_letter_code
_entity_poly.pdbx_strand_id
1 'polypeptide(L)'
;MASPHNPLPGDTLHTYEPADLDDMTQLHAVDAVIADLRDHRITVDRTGLFNATRHIGLLCHLTTRMASDAQYQISSTVDGVLPAEDLAAGAGHLGRAIAHYTLAFAPLTALTQLGTQAALQQQVDAIDHHSQLRVHLGDAGRALAAAVAKGSSVPRRS
;
A
#
# COMPACT_ATOMS: atom_id res chain seq x y z
N MET A 1 6.36 47.54 -0.51
CA MET A 1 5.30 46.66 -1.01
C MET A 1 5.96 45.40 -1.51
N ALA A 2 5.88 44.30 -0.74
CA ALA A 2 6.45 43.02 -1.14
C ALA A 2 5.38 42.23 -1.90
N SER A 3 5.71 41.77 -3.11
CA SER A 3 4.85 40.87 -3.88
C SER A 3 4.68 39.53 -3.15
N PRO A 4 3.49 38.92 -3.17
CA PRO A 4 3.29 37.59 -2.61
C PRO A 4 3.98 36.56 -3.51
N HIS A 5 4.86 35.75 -2.91
CA HIS A 5 5.50 34.62 -3.57
C HIS A 5 4.42 33.56 -3.82
N ASN A 6 3.98 33.45 -5.08
CA ASN A 6 3.10 32.37 -5.50
C ASN A 6 3.96 31.08 -5.59
N PRO A 7 3.64 29.99 -4.90
CA PRO A 7 4.31 28.71 -5.13
C PRO A 7 3.91 28.14 -6.49
N LEU A 8 4.86 27.51 -7.18
CA LEU A 8 4.65 26.86 -8.48
C LEU A 8 3.69 25.66 -8.33
N PRO A 9 2.78 25.41 -9.30
CA PRO A 9 1.94 24.22 -9.32
C PRO A 9 2.78 23.05 -9.86
N GLY A 10 3.19 22.13 -8.99
CA GLY A 10 3.94 20.96 -9.46
C GLY A 10 4.59 20.06 -8.41
N ASP A 11 4.37 20.28 -7.12
CA ASP A 11 4.97 19.43 -6.07
C ASP A 11 3.98 19.15 -4.93
N THR A 12 2.71 19.04 -5.26
CA THR A 12 1.71 18.51 -4.32
C THR A 12 1.72 17.00 -4.47
N LEU A 13 2.34 16.29 -3.53
CA LEU A 13 2.19 14.83 -3.39
C LEU A 13 0.69 14.52 -3.40
N HIS A 14 0.23 13.79 -4.41
CA HIS A 14 -1.18 13.42 -4.51
C HIS A 14 -1.47 12.39 -3.44
N THR A 15 -2.33 12.75 -2.48
CA THR A 15 -2.86 11.83 -1.48
C THR A 15 -4.10 11.18 -2.07
N TYR A 16 -4.00 9.91 -2.46
CA TYR A 16 -5.18 9.15 -2.91
C TYR A 16 -6.12 8.80 -1.75
N GLU A 17 -7.41 8.97 -1.99
CA GLU A 17 -8.50 8.41 -1.18
C GLU A 17 -9.09 7.17 -1.86
N PRO A 18 -9.75 6.26 -1.11
CA PRO A 18 -10.36 5.05 -1.70
C PRO A 18 -11.26 5.33 -2.90
N ALA A 19 -12.07 6.40 -2.84
CA ALA A 19 -12.99 6.77 -3.92
C ALA A 19 -12.28 7.18 -5.22
N ASP A 20 -11.07 7.73 -5.15
CA ASP A 20 -10.30 8.11 -6.33
C ASP A 20 -9.91 6.90 -7.18
N LEU A 21 -9.85 5.72 -6.56
CA LEU A 21 -9.49 4.47 -7.22
C LEU A 21 -10.64 3.91 -8.05
N ASP A 22 -11.89 4.22 -7.74
CA ASP A 22 -13.06 3.57 -8.34
C ASP A 22 -13.20 3.87 -9.84
N ASP A 23 -12.80 5.07 -10.27
CA ASP A 23 -12.85 5.51 -11.67
C ASP A 23 -11.67 5.02 -12.51
N MET A 24 -10.65 4.41 -11.89
CA MET A 24 -9.44 3.96 -12.58
C MET A 24 -9.59 2.55 -13.15
N THR A 25 -8.80 2.19 -14.17
CA THR A 25 -8.64 0.77 -14.53
C THR A 25 -7.92 0.00 -13.41
N GLN A 26 -8.08 -1.32 -13.34
CA GLN A 26 -7.47 -2.14 -12.29
C GLN A 26 -5.95 -1.91 -12.18
N LEU A 27 -5.26 -1.91 -13.32
CA LEU A 27 -3.82 -1.72 -13.38
C LEU A 27 -3.43 -0.31 -12.91
N HIS A 28 -4.16 0.73 -13.34
CA HIS A 28 -3.92 2.10 -12.89
C HIS A 28 -4.19 2.28 -11.39
N ALA A 29 -5.23 1.65 -10.84
CA ALA A 29 -5.52 1.71 -9.41
C ALA A 29 -4.38 1.07 -8.58
N VAL A 30 -3.88 -0.09 -9.02
CA VAL A 30 -2.72 -0.75 -8.39
C VAL A 30 -1.48 0.14 -8.47
N ASP A 31 -1.17 0.70 -9.64
CA ASP A 31 -0.01 1.57 -9.85
C ASP A 31 -0.11 2.86 -9.03
N ALA A 32 -1.29 3.47 -8.96
CA ALA A 32 -1.56 4.67 -8.16
C ALA A 32 -1.34 4.41 -6.67
N VAL A 33 -1.87 3.31 -6.13
CA VAL A 33 -1.65 2.89 -4.74
C VAL A 33 -0.16 2.64 -4.49
N ILE A 34 0.56 1.99 -5.41
CA ILE A 34 2.00 1.76 -5.24
C ILE A 34 2.81 3.06 -5.24
N ALA A 35 2.45 4.02 -6.11
CA ALA A 35 3.05 5.35 -6.10
C ALA A 35 2.79 6.05 -4.76
N ASP A 36 1.54 6.04 -4.30
CA ASP A 36 1.12 6.62 -3.04
C ASP A 36 1.88 6.06 -1.83
N LEU A 37 2.04 4.73 -1.78
CA LEU A 37 2.79 4.03 -0.73
C LEU A 37 4.27 4.42 -0.71
N ARG A 38 4.87 4.69 -1.87
CA ARG A 38 6.28 5.13 -2.00
C ARG A 38 6.47 6.58 -1.57
N ASP A 39 5.48 7.40 -1.88
CA ASP A 39 5.42 8.82 -1.60
C ASP A 39 5.16 9.11 -0.11
N HIS A 40 4.37 8.26 0.56
CA HIS A 40 4.04 8.35 1.97
C HIS A 40 4.73 7.24 2.78
N ARG A 41 6.04 7.35 2.96
CA ARG A 41 6.83 6.32 3.64
C ARG A 41 6.46 6.15 5.11
N ILE A 42 6.63 4.94 5.64
CA ILE A 42 6.51 4.68 7.07
C ILE A 42 7.81 5.09 7.77
N THR A 43 7.73 6.18 8.53
CA THR A 43 8.71 6.62 9.52
C THR A 43 8.46 5.95 10.87
N VAL A 44 9.35 6.10 11.85
CA VAL A 44 9.18 5.52 13.20
C VAL A 44 8.54 6.49 14.20
N ASP A 45 7.73 7.40 13.68
CA ASP A 45 7.02 8.42 14.44
C ASP A 45 5.49 8.32 14.21
N ARG A 46 4.73 9.27 14.76
CA ARG A 46 3.28 9.29 14.64
C ARG A 46 2.81 9.44 13.18
N THR A 47 3.59 10.12 12.34
CA THR A 47 3.31 10.23 10.90
C THR A 47 3.42 8.86 10.24
N GLY A 48 4.42 8.06 10.61
CA GLY A 48 4.56 6.69 10.13
C GLY A 48 3.39 5.79 10.51
N LEU A 49 2.88 5.91 11.74
CA LEU A 49 1.70 5.17 12.20
C LEU A 49 0.43 5.56 11.43
N PHE A 50 0.26 6.86 11.17
CA PHE A 50 -0.81 7.37 10.32
C PHE A 50 -0.71 6.81 8.90
N ASN A 51 0.48 6.91 8.28
CA ASN A 51 0.74 6.40 6.93
C ASN A 51 0.47 4.88 6.84
N ALA A 52 0.89 4.09 7.84
CA ALA A 52 0.61 2.66 7.88
C ALA A 52 -0.89 2.34 7.91
N THR A 53 -1.67 3.11 8.66
CA THR A 53 -3.13 2.96 8.74
C THR A 53 -3.80 3.31 7.42
N ARG A 54 -3.36 4.40 6.79
CA ARG A 54 -3.84 4.83 5.48
C ARG A 54 -3.53 3.78 4.40
N HIS A 55 -2.33 3.23 4.41
CA HIS A 55 -1.91 2.17 3.47
C HIS A 55 -2.79 0.94 3.59
N ILE A 56 -3.12 0.51 4.82
CA ILE A 56 -4.09 -0.58 5.01
C ILE A 56 -5.45 -0.22 4.41
N GLY A 57 -5.95 1.00 4.64
CA GLY A 57 -7.22 1.46 4.08
C GLY A 57 -7.28 1.35 2.56
N LEU A 58 -6.26 1.89 1.87
CA LEU A 58 -6.14 1.83 0.41
C LEU A 58 -6.03 0.40 -0.10
N LEU A 59 -5.22 -0.44 0.55
CA LEU A 59 -5.05 -1.83 0.15
C LEU A 59 -6.32 -2.66 0.37
N CYS A 60 -7.06 -2.43 1.46
CA CYS A 60 -8.35 -3.09 1.72
C CYS A 60 -9.38 -2.74 0.65
N HIS A 61 -9.46 -1.46 0.27
CA HIS A 61 -10.35 -0.99 -0.79
C HIS A 61 -10.01 -1.68 -2.13
N LEU A 62 -8.73 -1.62 -2.52
CA LEU A 62 -8.25 -2.24 -3.75
C LEU A 62 -8.49 -3.75 -3.77
N THR A 63 -8.25 -4.44 -2.65
CA THR A 63 -8.50 -5.89 -2.53
C THR A 63 -9.98 -6.21 -2.72
N THR A 64 -10.87 -5.44 -2.10
CA THR A 64 -12.32 -5.61 -2.19
C THR A 64 -12.78 -5.44 -3.63
N ARG A 65 -12.31 -4.38 -4.28
CA ARG A 65 -12.59 -4.12 -5.69
C ARG A 65 -12.12 -5.27 -6.60
N MET A 66 -10.87 -5.72 -6.45
CA MET A 66 -10.34 -6.83 -7.26
C MET A 66 -11.13 -8.12 -7.08
N ALA A 67 -11.54 -8.43 -5.84
CA ALA A 67 -12.36 -9.60 -5.54
C ALA A 67 -13.77 -9.48 -6.16
N SER A 68 -14.38 -8.30 -6.10
CA SER A 68 -15.67 -8.02 -6.74
C SER A 68 -15.59 -8.15 -8.26
N ASP A 69 -14.55 -7.62 -8.90
CA ASP A 69 -14.35 -7.73 -10.35
C ASP A 69 -14.14 -9.18 -10.79
N ALA A 70 -13.39 -9.97 -10.01
CA ALA A 70 -13.23 -11.40 -10.25
C ALA A 70 -14.59 -12.13 -10.21
N GLN A 71 -15.40 -11.84 -9.20
CA GLN A 71 -16.71 -12.45 -9.03
C GLN A 71 -17.68 -12.05 -10.16
N TYR A 72 -17.64 -10.79 -10.59
CA TYR A 72 -18.45 -10.30 -11.70
C TYR A 72 -18.11 -11.03 -13.01
N GLN A 73 -16.82 -11.24 -13.30
CA GLN A 73 -16.41 -11.99 -14.49
C GLN A 73 -16.76 -13.47 -14.46
N ILE A 74 -16.69 -14.12 -13.30
CA ILE A 74 -17.19 -15.50 -13.19
C ILE A 74 -18.68 -15.56 -13.56
N SER A 75 -19.42 -14.49 -13.25
CA SER A 75 -20.86 -14.39 -13.49
C SER A 75 -21.23 -13.85 -14.87
N SER A 76 -20.26 -13.37 -15.66
CA SER A 76 -20.51 -12.69 -16.94
C SER A 76 -19.43 -13.01 -17.98
N THR A 77 -19.86 -13.42 -19.19
CA THR A 77 -18.94 -13.69 -20.31
C THR A 77 -18.52 -12.37 -20.98
N VAL A 78 -17.73 -11.55 -20.29
CA VAL A 78 -17.24 -10.25 -20.78
C VAL A 78 -15.83 -10.40 -21.33
N ASP A 79 -15.68 -10.25 -22.64
CA ASP A 79 -14.38 -10.19 -23.30
C ASP A 79 -13.67 -8.86 -23.03
N GLY A 80 -12.35 -8.89 -22.80
CA GLY A 80 -11.49 -7.70 -22.75
C GLY A 80 -11.07 -7.20 -21.36
N VAL A 81 -11.38 -7.93 -20.29
CA VAL A 81 -10.92 -7.65 -18.92
C VAL A 81 -9.93 -8.74 -18.45
N LEU A 82 -9.11 -8.44 -17.43
CA LEU A 82 -8.18 -9.42 -16.83
C LEU A 82 -8.93 -10.68 -16.37
N PRO A 83 -8.46 -11.90 -16.66
CA PRO A 83 -9.16 -13.11 -16.24
C PRO A 83 -9.48 -13.13 -14.73
N ALA A 84 -10.65 -13.67 -14.36
CA ALA A 84 -11.07 -13.78 -12.97
C ALA A 84 -10.02 -14.46 -12.06
N GLU A 85 -9.27 -15.43 -12.58
CA GLU A 85 -8.19 -16.12 -11.85
C GLU A 85 -7.03 -15.17 -11.51
N ASP A 86 -6.63 -14.31 -12.45
CA ASP A 86 -5.55 -13.34 -12.25
C ASP A 86 -6.00 -12.23 -11.28
N LEU A 87 -7.28 -11.82 -11.37
CA LEU A 87 -7.87 -10.89 -10.42
C LEU A 87 -7.93 -11.46 -9.00
N ALA A 88 -8.38 -12.71 -8.85
CA ALA A 88 -8.42 -13.40 -7.56
C ALA A 88 -7.01 -13.62 -6.99
N ALA A 89 -6.04 -13.98 -7.83
CA ALA A 89 -4.64 -14.13 -7.42
C ALA A 89 -4.04 -12.78 -6.97
N GLY A 90 -4.31 -11.71 -7.72
CA GLY A 90 -3.91 -10.34 -7.36
C GLY A 90 -4.50 -9.91 -6.01
N ALA A 91 -5.81 -10.11 -5.81
CA ALA A 91 -6.48 -9.84 -4.54
C ALA A 91 -5.86 -10.65 -3.38
N GLY A 92 -5.51 -11.92 -3.61
CA GLY A 92 -4.81 -12.74 -2.62
C GLY A 92 -3.43 -12.19 -2.24
N HIS A 93 -2.68 -11.66 -3.21
CA HIS A 93 -1.39 -11.00 -2.94
C HIS A 93 -1.56 -9.67 -2.20
N LEU A 94 -2.59 -8.88 -2.51
CA LEU A 94 -2.92 -7.68 -1.74
C LEU A 94 -3.32 -8.01 -0.30
N GLY A 95 -4.10 -9.09 -0.09
CA GLY A 95 -4.42 -9.60 1.24
C GLY A 95 -3.17 -9.94 2.07
N ARG A 96 -2.14 -10.52 1.43
CA ARG A 96 -0.84 -10.76 2.09
C ARG A 96 -0.12 -9.46 2.42
N ALA A 97 -0.15 -8.47 1.54
CA ALA A 97 0.43 -7.15 1.82
C ALA A 97 -0.25 -6.51 3.04
N ILE A 98 -1.59 -6.53 3.11
CA ILE A 98 -2.37 -6.05 4.26
C ILE A 98 -1.90 -6.73 5.55
N ALA A 99 -1.80 -8.05 5.56
CA ALA A 99 -1.36 -8.81 6.73
C ALA A 99 0.01 -8.35 7.24
N HIS A 100 0.97 -8.13 6.33
CA HIS A 100 2.29 -7.63 6.70
C HIS A 100 2.27 -6.18 7.21
N TYR A 101 1.46 -5.30 6.62
CA TYR A 101 1.24 -3.96 7.19
C TYR A 101 0.62 -4.03 8.58
N THR A 102 -0.35 -4.92 8.82
CA THR A 102 -0.94 -5.13 10.16
C THR A 102 0.10 -5.63 11.16
N LEU A 103 0.94 -6.60 10.80
CA LEU A 103 2.01 -7.09 11.67
C LEU A 103 3.06 -6.01 12.00
N ALA A 104 3.26 -5.04 11.10
CA ALA A 104 4.15 -3.90 11.34
C ALA A 104 3.63 -2.92 12.42
N PHE A 105 2.35 -2.96 12.81
CA PHE A 105 1.81 -2.02 13.81
C PHE A 105 2.43 -2.18 15.20
N ALA A 106 2.66 -3.42 15.64
CA ALA A 106 3.23 -3.68 16.95
C ALA A 106 4.63 -3.04 17.12
N PRO A 107 5.63 -3.34 16.25
CA PRO A 107 6.92 -2.69 16.35
C PRO A 107 6.85 -1.18 16.11
N LEU A 108 5.98 -0.71 15.20
CA LEU A 108 5.82 0.72 14.93
C LEU A 108 5.28 1.49 16.14
N THR A 109 4.32 0.92 16.86
CA THR A 109 3.75 1.49 18.10
C THR A 109 4.78 1.53 19.22
N ALA A 110 5.57 0.45 19.36
CA ALA A 110 6.64 0.41 20.35
C ALA A 110 7.70 1.49 20.07
N LEU A 111 8.12 1.64 18.81
CA LEU A 111 9.09 2.65 18.38
C LEU A 111 8.59 4.09 18.56
N THR A 112 7.30 4.34 18.36
CA THR A 112 6.70 5.68 18.58
C THR A 112 6.63 6.09 20.05
N GLN A 113 6.73 5.12 20.98
CA GLN A 113 6.67 5.35 22.42
C GLN A 113 8.07 5.49 23.05
N LEU A 114 9.13 5.10 22.33
CA LEU A 114 10.52 5.24 22.77
C LEU A 114 10.93 6.73 22.79
N GLY A 115 11.17 7.27 23.99
CA GLY A 115 11.66 8.63 24.20
C GLY A 115 13.16 8.79 23.95
N THR A 116 13.64 10.03 23.94
CA THR A 116 15.04 10.40 23.63
C THR A 116 16.08 9.98 24.69
N GLN A 117 15.66 9.56 25.88
CA GLN A 117 16.52 9.01 26.94
C GLN A 117 16.08 7.60 27.31
N ALA A 118 16.16 6.69 26.35
CA ALA A 118 15.88 5.29 26.56
C ALA A 118 17.02 4.61 27.36
N ALA A 119 16.68 3.82 28.37
CA ALA A 119 17.65 2.97 29.07
C ALA A 119 18.30 1.97 28.09
N LEU A 120 19.47 1.42 28.41
CA LEU A 120 20.20 0.50 27.52
C LEU A 120 19.32 -0.67 27.01
N GLN A 121 18.51 -1.26 27.88
CA GLN A 121 17.59 -2.33 27.48
C GLN A 121 16.58 -1.86 26.42
N GLN A 122 16.03 -0.66 26.59
CA GLN A 122 15.09 -0.08 25.64
C GLN A 122 15.75 0.22 24.29
N GLN A 123 17.06 0.50 24.26
CA GLN A 123 17.81 0.64 23.00
C GLN A 123 17.98 -0.70 22.27
N VAL A 124 18.20 -1.78 23.01
CA VAL A 124 18.24 -3.14 22.43
C VAL A 124 16.86 -3.53 21.89
N ASP A 125 15.81 -3.31 22.67
CA ASP A 125 14.43 -3.58 22.25
C ASP A 125 14.06 -2.76 20.99
N ALA A 126 14.53 -1.50 20.89
CA ALA A 126 14.34 -0.66 19.71
C ALA A 126 14.99 -1.27 18.45
N ILE A 127 16.16 -1.90 18.56
CA ILE A 127 16.83 -2.57 17.44
C ILE A 127 15.96 -3.74 16.95
N ASP A 128 15.42 -4.54 17.86
CA ASP A 128 14.55 -5.67 17.53
C ASP A 128 13.27 -5.19 16.84
N HIS A 129 12.64 -4.12 17.36
CA HIS A 129 11.46 -3.53 16.73
C HIS A 129 11.77 -2.95 15.33
N HIS A 130 12.90 -2.27 15.16
CA HIS A 130 13.33 -1.79 13.84
C HIS A 130 13.53 -2.94 12.84
N SER A 131 14.12 -4.05 13.31
CA SER A 131 14.32 -5.25 12.49
C SER A 131 13.00 -5.87 12.06
N GLN A 132 12.07 -6.09 13.01
CA GLN A 132 10.74 -6.62 12.74
C GLN A 132 9.94 -5.73 11.77
N LEU A 133 9.97 -4.41 12.00
CA LEU A 133 9.33 -3.44 11.12
C LEU A 133 9.88 -3.56 9.68
N ARG A 134 11.19 -3.61 9.51
CA ARG A 134 11.82 -3.75 8.19
C ARG A 134 11.45 -5.06 7.49
N VAL A 135 11.39 -6.17 8.23
CA VAL A 135 10.98 -7.46 7.67
C VAL A 135 9.55 -7.37 7.15
N HIS A 136 8.61 -6.90 7.97
CA HIS A 136 7.21 -6.82 7.57
C HIS A 136 7.00 -5.87 6.38
N LEU A 137 7.62 -4.69 6.37
CA LEU A 137 7.51 -3.77 5.22
C LEU A 137 8.16 -4.35 3.95
N GLY A 138 9.28 -5.06 4.09
CA GLY A 138 9.91 -5.76 2.97
C GLY A 138 9.02 -6.88 2.40
N ASP A 139 8.35 -7.63 3.27
CA ASP A 139 7.45 -8.72 2.88
C ASP A 139 6.18 -8.18 2.21
N ALA A 140 5.62 -7.09 2.75
CA ALA A 140 4.51 -6.36 2.11
C ALA A 140 4.91 -5.90 0.70
N GLY A 141 6.10 -5.30 0.54
CA GLY A 141 6.60 -4.87 -0.76
C GLY A 141 6.72 -6.02 -1.77
N ARG A 142 7.16 -7.21 -1.34
CA ARG A 142 7.21 -8.41 -2.21
C ARG A 142 5.82 -8.90 -2.59
N ALA A 143 4.86 -8.86 -1.67
CA ALA A 143 3.47 -9.20 -1.96
C ALA A 143 2.83 -8.22 -2.96
N LEU A 144 3.08 -6.92 -2.82
CA LEU A 144 2.62 -5.91 -3.78
C LEU A 144 3.21 -6.13 -5.18
N ALA A 145 4.51 -6.41 -5.28
CA ALA A 145 5.14 -6.73 -6.55
C ALA A 145 4.52 -7.97 -7.22
N ALA A 146 4.15 -8.99 -6.44
CA ALA A 146 3.44 -10.16 -6.95
C ALA A 146 2.02 -9.84 -7.43
N ALA A 147 1.31 -8.92 -6.76
CA ALA A 147 -0.01 -8.45 -7.20
C ALA A 147 0.07 -7.73 -8.56
N VAL A 148 1.06 -6.86 -8.76
CA VAL A 148 1.31 -6.18 -10.05
C VAL A 148 1.58 -7.16 -11.17
N ALA A 149 2.40 -8.19 -10.90
CA ALA A 149 2.72 -9.22 -11.88
C ALA A 149 1.46 -9.96 -12.38
N LYS A 150 0.42 -10.10 -11.54
CA LYS A 150 -0.88 -10.64 -11.91
C LYS A 150 -1.80 -9.65 -12.61
N GLY A 151 -1.70 -8.35 -12.31
CA GLY A 151 -2.40 -7.30 -13.04
C GLY A 151 -1.84 -7.00 -14.44
N SER A 152 -0.61 -7.43 -14.72
CA SER A 152 0.11 -7.15 -15.98
C SER A 152 0.03 -8.29 -17.01
N SER A 153 -0.55 -9.44 -16.67
CA SER A 153 -0.68 -10.60 -17.57
C SER A 153 -1.85 -10.44 -18.55
N VAL A 154 -1.77 -9.45 -19.44
CA VAL A 154 -2.60 -9.44 -20.66
C VAL A 154 -1.87 -10.24 -21.75
N PRO A 155 -2.50 -11.25 -22.39
CA PRO A 155 -1.91 -11.89 -23.55
C PRO A 155 -1.86 -10.88 -24.70
N ARG A 156 -0.65 -10.56 -25.20
CA ARG A 156 -0.52 -9.91 -26.51
C ARG A 156 -1.07 -10.89 -27.54
N ARG A 157 -2.25 -10.59 -28.09
CA ARG A 157 -2.74 -11.27 -29.29
C ARG A 157 -1.74 -10.96 -30.41
N SER A 158 -0.96 -11.97 -30.79
CA SER A 158 -0.22 -12.07 -32.05
C SER A 158 -1.18 -12.27 -33.21
#